data_AF-A0A812JC25-F1
#
_entry.id   AF-A0A812JC25-F1
#
_cell.length_a   1.000
_cell.length_b   1.000
_cell.length_c   1.000
_cell.angle_alpha   90.00
_cell.angle_beta   90.00
_cell.angle_gamma   90.00
#
_symmetry.space_group_name_H-M   'P 1'
#
loop_
_entity.id
_entity.type
_entity.pdbx_description
1 polymer ?
#
loop_
_entity_poly.entity_id
_entity_poly.type
_entity_poly.pdbx_seq_one_letter_code
_entity_poly.pdbx_strand_id
1 'polypeptide(L)'
;MVAFSAQAGQLPKIFPLSCGGADAELQGLANLAWAFAAAPQSSSRSSAGATDERAFRRKVEESGARCSAERSKAVAETSRPKLQAAGEQDAFNVQVELSLGVCKGRHRVEAPELFAALAAAAHPRLEEFTTQNLCNFAWAFASLSVSTGPGAGASGVLEGVAAEAAKRVSDFNLQGLSNLVWASAVLGSKIQVFELLARELTMRLDAADVNLLSEPEVTDIVRNALGVVWAQHFAHGAAVGTLVEQVKPKLRELGRRRDRAAAASAQERGEGDESSQAHGKVLQRSDCLVIQKPPGWQVDQQKLGVEPKLGEPRRLTSFVHHLLSPSRWPLLADTEAGCGFVHRLDAPCSGLILLAKTYEAYYDLLLQMNSGQVVRDYIVLCHGWVPSTQETIAAPLYWEAYRGVLSEVRHYGKPSVTQVKVLAHARRGGEAGPQFSLVAVRILTGRRHQIRIHMAHAGHCLVGDGKYGSEEQFLKDKEWCSQTFLHRYYLGFTFLDGTFAEANAPLPTDLVAVLEQLCPRDACSVGHFLSCDSDNGPP
;
A
#
# COMPACT_ATOMS: atom_id res chain seq x y z
N MET A 1 5.04 5.34 -14.71
CA MET A 1 5.47 4.02 -15.24
C MET A 1 6.24 4.29 -16.52
N VAL A 2 7.57 4.37 -16.44
CA VAL A 2 8.44 4.45 -17.63
C VAL A 2 8.87 3.01 -17.94
N ALA A 3 8.41 2.50 -19.08
CA ALA A 3 8.86 1.25 -19.64
C ALA A 3 10.07 1.54 -20.54
N PHE A 4 11.20 0.88 -20.28
CA PHE A 4 12.34 0.89 -21.21
C PHE A 4 12.00 0.02 -22.42
N SER A 5 12.03 0.64 -23.61
CA SER A 5 12.09 -0.02 -24.91
C SER A 5 13.56 -0.24 -25.26
N ALA A 6 13.96 -1.48 -25.54
CA ALA A 6 15.26 -1.77 -26.13
C ALA A 6 15.03 -2.30 -27.55
N GLN A 7 15.52 -1.54 -28.54
CA GLN A 7 15.64 -1.95 -29.94
C GLN A 7 16.64 -3.09 -30.06
N ALA A 8 16.30 -4.08 -30.89
CA ALA A 8 17.18 -5.18 -31.27
C ALA A 8 18.29 -4.69 -32.22
N GLY A 9 19.55 -4.98 -31.88
CA GLY A 9 20.70 -4.71 -32.74
C GLY A 9 22.01 -5.34 -32.20
N GLN A 10 22.43 -6.42 -32.85
CA GLN A 10 23.77 -7.06 -32.88
C GLN A 10 24.69 -7.01 -31.64
N LEU A 11 24.85 -8.17 -30.99
CA LEU A 11 25.93 -8.51 -30.05
C LEU A 11 27.30 -8.60 -30.74
N PRO A 12 28.35 -7.91 -30.26
CA PRO A 12 29.74 -8.27 -30.58
C PRO A 12 30.19 -9.48 -29.76
N LYS A 13 30.73 -10.49 -30.45
CA LYS A 13 31.45 -11.65 -29.88
C LYS A 13 32.76 -11.17 -29.23
N ILE A 14 32.91 -11.32 -27.92
CA ILE A 14 34.17 -11.05 -27.21
C ILE A 14 34.44 -12.17 -26.18
N PHE A 15 35.33 -13.08 -26.62
CA PHE A 15 36.25 -14.00 -25.91
C PHE A 15 35.86 -15.45 -25.50
N PRO A 16 36.83 -16.40 -25.64
CA PRO A 16 36.62 -17.84 -25.65
C PRO A 16 36.79 -18.48 -24.26
N LEU A 17 36.15 -19.63 -24.09
CA LEU A 17 36.28 -20.50 -22.92
C LEU A 17 37.68 -21.13 -22.85
N SER A 18 38.42 -20.86 -21.78
CA SER A 18 39.52 -21.72 -21.31
C SER A 18 39.40 -21.91 -19.79
N CYS A 19 39.42 -23.17 -19.37
CA CYS A 19 39.14 -23.64 -18.01
C CYS A 19 40.22 -23.23 -16.98
N GLY A 20 39.78 -22.95 -15.75
CA GLY A 20 40.62 -23.00 -14.54
C GLY A 20 40.28 -21.91 -13.50
N GLY A 21 39.47 -22.25 -12.49
CA GLY A 21 39.28 -21.41 -11.29
C GLY A 21 37.85 -21.46 -10.72
N ALA A 22 37.73 -21.44 -9.38
CA ALA A 22 36.48 -21.46 -8.62
C ALA A 22 35.51 -20.29 -8.95
N ASP A 23 35.98 -19.24 -9.61
CA ASP A 23 35.15 -18.14 -10.10
C ASP A 23 34.24 -18.53 -11.29
N ALA A 24 34.56 -19.60 -12.02
CA ALA A 24 33.76 -20.05 -13.17
C ALA A 24 32.43 -20.71 -12.77
N GLU A 25 32.35 -21.33 -11.58
CA GLU A 25 31.10 -21.93 -11.06
C GLU A 25 30.15 -20.88 -10.49
N LEU A 26 30.69 -19.82 -9.86
CA LEU A 26 29.91 -18.70 -9.30
C LEU A 26 29.31 -17.80 -10.39
N GLN A 27 30.07 -17.51 -11.45
CA GLN A 27 29.53 -16.79 -12.60
C GLN A 27 28.55 -17.67 -13.40
N GLY A 28 28.76 -18.98 -13.44
CA GLY A 28 27.85 -19.96 -14.07
C GLY A 28 26.47 -20.02 -13.41
N LEU A 29 26.40 -19.97 -12.08
CA LEU A 29 25.15 -19.96 -11.31
C LEU A 29 24.42 -18.61 -11.38
N ALA A 30 25.15 -17.49 -11.37
CA ALA A 30 24.59 -16.17 -11.60
C ALA A 30 24.04 -16.01 -13.03
N ASN A 31 24.72 -16.57 -14.03
CA ASN A 31 24.28 -16.57 -15.43
C ASN A 31 23.09 -17.52 -15.66
N LEU A 32 22.99 -18.65 -14.94
CA LEU A 32 21.81 -19.53 -14.94
C LEU A 32 20.59 -18.85 -14.30
N ALA A 33 20.79 -18.13 -13.19
CA ALA A 33 19.75 -17.35 -12.53
C ALA A 33 19.27 -16.16 -13.39
N TRP A 34 20.18 -15.51 -14.12
CA TRP A 34 19.83 -14.46 -15.08
C TRP A 34 19.15 -15.02 -16.34
N ALA A 35 19.58 -16.18 -16.86
CA ALA A 35 18.94 -16.86 -18.00
C ALA A 35 17.50 -17.31 -17.69
N PHE A 36 17.20 -17.70 -16.44
CA PHE A 36 15.83 -17.93 -15.97
C PHE A 36 15.01 -16.65 -15.78
N ALA A 37 15.67 -15.53 -15.47
CA ALA A 37 15.04 -14.23 -15.31
C ALA A 37 14.76 -13.49 -16.65
N ALA A 38 15.48 -13.82 -17.73
CA ALA A 38 15.46 -13.10 -19.00
C ALA A 38 14.70 -13.80 -20.15
N ALA A 39 14.13 -15.00 -19.96
CA ALA A 39 13.41 -15.71 -21.03
C ALA A 39 12.05 -15.03 -21.36
N PRO A 40 11.84 -14.50 -22.58
CA PRO A 40 10.54 -13.96 -22.97
C PRO A 40 9.65 -15.11 -23.42
N GLN A 41 8.63 -15.46 -22.63
CA GLN A 41 7.70 -16.52 -23.03
C GLN A 41 6.42 -15.94 -23.64
N SER A 42 6.52 -15.65 -24.92
CA SER A 42 5.38 -15.76 -25.83
C SER A 42 5.05 -17.25 -26.04
N SER A 43 3.80 -17.64 -25.89
CA SER A 43 3.06 -18.34 -26.96
C SER A 43 1.66 -18.76 -26.51
N SER A 44 0.82 -18.79 -27.53
CA SER A 44 -0.58 -19.13 -27.69
C SER A 44 -1.14 -20.31 -26.87
N ARG A 45 -2.42 -20.15 -26.51
CA ARG A 45 -3.37 -21.19 -26.08
C ARG A 45 -3.56 -22.27 -27.16
N SER A 46 -3.80 -23.50 -26.70
CA SER A 46 -4.86 -24.36 -27.25
C SER A 46 -5.56 -25.13 -26.13
N SER A 47 -6.87 -25.27 -26.30
CA SER A 47 -7.90 -25.75 -25.36
C SER A 47 -8.06 -27.28 -25.32
N ALA A 48 -8.20 -27.87 -24.13
CA ALA A 48 -9.13 -28.99 -23.82
C ALA A 48 -8.99 -29.45 -22.35
N GLY A 49 -10.11 -29.70 -21.65
CA GLY A 49 -10.17 -30.58 -20.46
C GLY A 49 -10.37 -29.92 -19.09
N ALA A 50 -11.52 -29.28 -18.83
CA ALA A 50 -11.80 -28.53 -17.60
C ALA A 50 -12.23 -29.37 -16.36
N THR A 51 -12.20 -30.70 -16.42
CA THR A 51 -12.71 -31.58 -15.33
C THR A 51 -11.62 -32.33 -14.56
N ASP A 52 -10.42 -32.48 -15.10
CA ASP A 52 -9.27 -33.12 -14.41
C ASP A 52 -8.39 -32.09 -13.67
N GLU A 53 -8.56 -30.81 -13.99
CA GLU A 53 -7.70 -29.73 -13.48
C GLU A 53 -7.91 -29.44 -11.98
N ARG A 54 -9.13 -29.63 -11.43
CA ARG A 54 -9.39 -29.44 -9.98
C ARG A 54 -8.86 -30.61 -9.14
N ALA A 55 -8.97 -31.84 -9.63
CA ALA A 55 -8.46 -33.02 -8.93
C ALA A 55 -6.93 -33.10 -8.99
N PHE A 56 -6.35 -32.74 -10.15
CA PHE A 56 -4.92 -32.55 -10.32
C PHE A 56 -4.39 -31.39 -9.47
N ARG A 57 -5.07 -30.23 -9.44
CA ARG A 57 -4.71 -29.10 -8.55
C ARG A 57 -4.71 -29.50 -7.08
N ARG A 58 -5.73 -30.26 -6.62
CA ARG A 58 -5.80 -30.72 -5.22
C ARG A 58 -4.67 -31.70 -4.88
N LYS A 59 -4.32 -32.64 -5.78
CA LYS A 59 -3.18 -33.55 -5.61
C LYS A 59 -1.83 -32.84 -5.67
N VAL A 60 -1.70 -31.78 -6.49
CA VAL A 60 -0.49 -30.94 -6.58
C VAL A 60 -0.36 -30.04 -5.34
N GLU A 61 -1.47 -29.51 -4.80
CA GLU A 61 -1.51 -28.77 -3.53
C GLU A 61 -1.16 -29.67 -2.34
N GLU A 62 -1.72 -30.88 -2.26
CA GLU A 62 -1.43 -31.86 -1.21
C GLU A 62 0.00 -32.44 -1.29
N SER A 63 0.56 -32.59 -2.50
CA SER A 63 1.95 -33.05 -2.69
C SER A 63 2.97 -31.93 -2.56
N GLY A 64 2.63 -30.69 -2.91
CA GLY A 64 3.51 -29.53 -2.82
C GLY A 64 3.75 -29.07 -1.37
N ALA A 65 2.75 -29.17 -0.50
CA ALA A 65 2.85 -28.80 0.90
C ALA A 65 3.75 -29.74 1.72
N ARG A 66 3.64 -31.07 1.53
CA ARG A 66 4.53 -32.05 2.19
C ARG A 66 5.96 -31.98 1.67
N CYS A 67 6.14 -31.69 0.37
CA CYS A 67 7.47 -31.61 -0.24
C CYS A 67 8.20 -30.28 0.06
N SER A 68 7.50 -29.24 0.52
CA SER A 68 8.06 -27.95 0.92
C SER A 68 8.85 -28.05 2.23
N ALA A 69 8.26 -28.62 3.28
CA ALA A 69 8.87 -28.69 4.61
C ALA A 69 10.11 -29.61 4.64
N GLU A 70 10.03 -30.78 4.00
CA GLU A 70 11.17 -31.70 3.91
C GLU A 70 12.32 -31.12 3.06
N ARG A 71 12.01 -30.37 1.99
CA ARG A 71 13.03 -29.65 1.21
C ARG A 71 13.64 -28.50 2.01
N SER A 72 12.84 -27.72 2.72
CA SER A 72 13.33 -26.64 3.60
C SER A 72 14.26 -27.17 4.68
N LYS A 73 13.89 -28.31 5.28
CA LYS A 73 14.72 -28.99 6.29
C LYS A 73 16.01 -29.52 5.68
N ALA A 74 15.95 -30.19 4.52
CA ALA A 74 17.13 -30.68 3.81
C ALA A 74 18.06 -29.54 3.37
N VAL A 75 17.52 -28.42 2.87
CA VAL A 75 18.29 -27.21 2.53
C VAL A 75 18.91 -26.62 3.80
N ALA A 76 18.17 -26.51 4.89
CA ALA A 76 18.70 -26.01 6.16
C ALA A 76 19.83 -26.91 6.72
N GLU A 77 19.67 -28.23 6.65
CA GLU A 77 20.68 -29.20 7.09
C GLU A 77 21.92 -29.20 6.19
N THR A 78 21.76 -28.95 4.88
CA THR A 78 22.87 -28.88 3.92
C THR A 78 23.59 -27.53 3.94
N SER A 79 22.88 -26.43 4.18
CA SER A 79 23.43 -25.08 4.23
C SER A 79 24.04 -24.77 5.59
N ARG A 80 23.56 -25.34 6.70
CA ARG A 80 24.05 -25.06 8.07
C ARG A 80 25.58 -25.21 8.24
N PRO A 81 26.24 -26.29 7.76
CA PRO A 81 27.69 -26.42 7.87
C PRO A 81 28.44 -25.40 6.98
N LYS A 82 27.90 -25.10 5.79
CA LYS A 82 28.46 -24.10 4.85
C LYS A 82 28.41 -22.69 5.44
N LEU A 83 27.30 -22.37 6.12
CA LEU A 83 27.09 -21.11 6.82
C LEU A 83 27.99 -20.96 8.05
N GLN A 84 28.26 -22.06 8.76
CA GLN A 84 29.14 -22.09 9.93
C GLN A 84 30.63 -22.03 9.57
N ALA A 85 31.01 -22.48 8.37
CA ALA A 85 32.40 -22.49 7.88
C ALA A 85 32.79 -21.27 7.02
N ALA A 86 31.82 -20.41 6.71
CA ALA A 86 31.94 -19.28 5.78
C ALA A 86 32.54 -18.01 6.42
N GLY A 87 33.50 -17.37 5.75
CA GLY A 87 34.07 -16.06 6.12
C GLY A 87 33.25 -14.84 5.66
N GLU A 88 33.88 -13.67 5.59
CA GLU A 88 33.28 -12.33 5.32
C GLU A 88 32.50 -12.22 3.99
N GLN A 89 32.84 -13.02 2.98
CA GLN A 89 32.25 -12.94 1.63
C GLN A 89 30.93 -13.72 1.46
N ASP A 90 30.54 -14.54 2.44
CA ASP A 90 29.40 -15.47 2.32
C ASP A 90 28.14 -15.06 3.10
N ALA A 91 28.21 -14.02 3.93
CA ALA A 91 27.00 -13.37 4.48
C ALA A 91 26.14 -12.72 3.36
N PHE A 92 26.76 -12.40 2.22
CA PHE A 92 26.08 -12.00 0.99
C PHE A 92 25.34 -13.17 0.32
N ASN A 93 25.85 -14.39 0.43
CA ASN A 93 25.18 -15.60 -0.08
C ASN A 93 23.97 -16.01 0.78
N VAL A 94 23.96 -15.68 2.08
CA VAL A 94 22.76 -15.71 2.92
C VAL A 94 21.69 -14.77 2.38
N GLN A 95 22.06 -13.56 1.98
CA GLN A 95 21.15 -12.61 1.37
C GLN A 95 20.60 -13.11 0.03
N VAL A 96 21.42 -13.80 -0.78
CA VAL A 96 20.99 -14.41 -2.05
C VAL A 96 20.10 -15.62 -1.83
N GLU A 97 20.38 -16.53 -0.89
CA GLU A 97 19.51 -17.67 -0.56
C GLU A 97 18.19 -17.23 0.11
N LEU A 98 18.23 -16.25 1.01
CA LEU A 98 17.05 -15.61 1.60
C LEU A 98 16.20 -14.90 0.54
N SER A 99 16.87 -14.19 -0.39
CA SER A 99 16.20 -13.54 -1.51
C SER A 99 15.66 -14.57 -2.49
N LEU A 100 16.33 -15.70 -2.75
CA LEU A 100 15.83 -16.76 -3.65
C LEU A 100 14.66 -17.55 -3.03
N GLY A 101 14.61 -17.71 -1.71
CA GLY A 101 13.45 -18.25 -1.01
C GLY A 101 12.23 -17.31 -1.01
N VAL A 102 12.46 -16.00 -1.14
CA VAL A 102 11.43 -14.94 -1.08
C VAL A 102 11.06 -14.37 -2.46
N CYS A 103 11.95 -14.45 -3.45
CA CYS A 103 11.79 -13.75 -4.73
C CYS A 103 11.10 -14.61 -5.79
N LYS A 104 9.82 -14.28 -6.01
CA LYS A 104 9.12 -14.31 -7.30
C LYS A 104 8.73 -15.68 -7.90
N GLY A 105 8.44 -16.68 -7.06
CA GLY A 105 7.75 -17.90 -7.50
C GLY A 105 6.35 -18.03 -6.91
N ARG A 106 5.39 -18.54 -7.68
CA ARG A 106 3.97 -18.80 -7.30
C ARG A 106 3.74 -19.71 -6.06
N HIS A 107 4.80 -20.10 -5.36
CA HIS A 107 4.78 -20.89 -4.14
C HIS A 107 5.86 -20.35 -3.19
N ARG A 108 5.49 -19.52 -2.22
CA ARG A 108 6.39 -19.14 -1.12
C ARG A 108 6.48 -20.32 -0.16
N VAL A 109 7.69 -20.87 -0.01
CA VAL A 109 8.00 -22.01 0.84
C VAL A 109 8.17 -21.51 2.27
N GLU A 110 7.29 -21.92 3.19
CA GLU A 110 7.46 -21.67 4.62
C GLU A 110 8.63 -22.54 5.13
N ALA A 111 9.73 -21.91 5.54
CA ALA A 111 10.98 -22.58 5.93
C ALA A 111 11.47 -22.16 7.34
N PRO A 112 10.66 -22.29 8.41
CA PRO A 112 10.98 -21.76 9.74
C PRO A 112 12.33 -22.26 10.31
N GLU A 113 12.71 -23.49 9.99
CA GLU A 113 13.96 -24.12 10.42
C GLU A 113 15.20 -23.53 9.74
N LEU A 114 15.08 -23.16 8.45
CA LEU A 114 16.13 -22.45 7.72
C LEU A 114 16.35 -21.06 8.32
N PHE A 115 15.27 -20.35 8.66
CA PHE A 115 15.35 -19.04 9.29
C PHE A 115 15.97 -19.09 10.68
N ALA A 116 15.62 -20.07 11.51
CA ALA A 116 16.24 -20.27 12.81
C ALA A 116 17.75 -20.56 12.67
N ALA A 117 18.15 -21.35 11.67
CA ALA A 117 19.57 -21.62 11.40
C ALA A 117 20.33 -20.37 10.91
N LEU A 118 19.73 -19.59 10.02
CA LEU A 118 20.30 -18.33 9.53
C LEU A 118 20.42 -17.29 10.64
N ALA A 119 19.40 -17.19 11.49
CA ALA A 119 19.41 -16.36 12.68
C ALA A 119 20.58 -16.75 13.61
N ALA A 120 20.68 -18.04 13.97
CA ALA A 120 21.74 -18.54 14.83
C ALA A 120 23.16 -18.34 14.24
N ALA A 121 23.32 -18.45 12.92
CA ALA A 121 24.60 -18.23 12.24
C ALA A 121 24.97 -16.74 12.15
N ALA A 122 23.99 -15.86 11.89
CA ALA A 122 24.22 -14.43 11.72
C ALA A 122 24.45 -13.70 13.04
N HIS A 123 23.73 -14.09 14.11
CA HIS A 123 23.74 -13.39 15.40
C HIS A 123 25.14 -13.07 15.98
N PRO A 124 26.09 -14.03 16.06
CA PRO A 124 27.41 -13.73 16.60
C PRO A 124 28.29 -12.87 15.69
N ARG A 125 27.88 -12.63 14.44
CA ARG A 125 28.68 -11.96 13.39
C ARG A 125 28.07 -10.65 12.90
N LEU A 126 27.03 -10.15 13.58
CA LEU A 126 26.34 -8.92 13.15
C LEU A 126 27.28 -7.71 13.08
N GLU A 127 28.33 -7.68 13.91
CA GLU A 127 29.36 -6.63 13.87
C GLU A 127 30.13 -6.60 12.55
N GLU A 128 30.33 -7.74 11.89
CA GLU A 128 30.99 -7.88 10.59
C GLU A 128 30.11 -7.40 9.42
N PHE A 129 28.81 -7.19 9.65
CA PHE A 129 27.90 -6.83 8.56
C PHE A 129 28.11 -5.36 8.17
N THR A 130 28.09 -5.09 6.87
CA THR A 130 27.94 -3.72 6.35
C THR A 130 26.56 -3.18 6.71
N THR A 131 26.40 -1.84 6.70
CA THR A 131 25.08 -1.21 6.92
C THR A 131 24.03 -1.68 5.91
N GLN A 132 24.43 -1.89 4.65
CA GLN A 132 23.57 -2.46 3.63
C GLN A 132 23.14 -3.90 3.99
N ASN A 133 24.06 -4.75 4.45
CA ASN A 133 23.76 -6.13 4.84
C ASN A 133 22.85 -6.19 6.07
N LEU A 134 23.06 -5.33 7.08
CA LEU A 134 22.17 -5.19 8.23
C LEU A 134 20.73 -4.85 7.80
N CYS A 135 20.58 -3.88 6.88
CA CYS A 135 19.25 -3.50 6.35
C CYS A 135 18.58 -4.63 5.58
N ASN A 136 19.32 -5.27 4.66
CA ASN A 136 18.76 -6.33 3.83
C ASN A 136 18.36 -7.53 4.68
N PHE A 137 19.19 -7.86 5.69
CA PHE A 137 18.91 -8.93 6.64
C PHE A 137 17.66 -8.63 7.47
N ALA A 138 17.55 -7.43 8.06
CA ALA A 138 16.35 -7.01 8.80
C ALA A 138 15.10 -7.04 7.92
N TRP A 139 15.19 -6.52 6.70
CA TRP A 139 14.08 -6.48 5.75
C TRP A 139 13.63 -7.87 5.32
N ALA A 140 14.57 -8.78 5.06
CA ALA A 140 14.27 -10.18 4.73
C ALA A 140 13.56 -10.86 5.90
N PHE A 141 14.10 -10.75 7.12
CA PHE A 141 13.49 -11.31 8.32
C PHE A 141 12.09 -10.73 8.58
N ALA A 142 11.91 -9.41 8.51
CA ALA A 142 10.60 -8.79 8.67
C ALA A 142 9.58 -9.27 7.63
N SER A 143 9.99 -9.36 6.36
CA SER A 143 9.15 -9.86 5.27
C SER A 143 8.73 -11.33 5.47
N LEU A 144 9.53 -12.09 6.20
CA LEU A 144 9.38 -13.53 6.41
C LEU A 144 8.72 -13.90 7.74
N SER A 145 8.92 -13.13 8.82
CA SER A 145 8.17 -13.26 10.08
C SER A 145 6.69 -12.95 9.87
N VAL A 146 6.41 -12.05 8.92
CA VAL A 146 5.09 -11.78 8.37
C VAL A 146 4.51 -13.05 7.70
N SER A 147 5.33 -14.00 7.26
CA SER A 147 4.95 -15.29 6.63
C SER A 147 4.98 -16.53 7.53
N THR A 148 5.34 -16.43 8.82
CA THR A 148 5.44 -17.62 9.72
C THR A 148 4.80 -17.43 11.09
N GLY A 149 4.30 -16.22 11.40
CA GLY A 149 3.68 -15.88 12.68
C GLY A 149 4.69 -15.43 13.76
N PRO A 150 4.25 -14.65 14.76
CA PRO A 150 5.12 -14.17 15.84
C PRO A 150 5.50 -15.34 16.75
N GLY A 151 6.69 -15.90 16.58
CA GLY A 151 7.18 -17.00 17.42
C GLY A 151 8.38 -17.79 16.90
N ALA A 152 8.75 -17.64 15.62
CA ALA A 152 9.88 -18.38 15.04
C ALA A 152 11.25 -17.75 15.38
N GLY A 153 11.74 -17.90 16.61
CA GLY A 153 13.17 -17.86 16.98
C GLY A 153 14.02 -16.61 16.66
N ALA A 154 13.44 -15.52 16.11
CA ALA A 154 14.19 -14.40 15.53
C ALA A 154 14.40 -13.20 16.47
N SER A 155 13.79 -13.20 17.67
CA SER A 155 13.78 -12.02 18.56
C SER A 155 15.18 -11.55 18.94
N GLY A 156 16.11 -12.48 19.26
CA GLY A 156 17.46 -12.11 19.68
C GLY A 156 18.32 -11.54 18.56
N VAL A 157 18.16 -12.02 17.33
CA VAL A 157 18.97 -11.57 16.19
C VAL A 157 18.58 -10.19 15.74
N LEU A 158 17.28 -9.88 15.78
CA LEU A 158 16.77 -8.58 15.39
C LEU A 158 17.10 -7.51 16.44
N GLU A 159 17.07 -7.84 17.73
CA GLU A 159 17.62 -6.97 18.78
C GLU A 159 19.12 -6.73 18.56
N GLY A 160 19.87 -7.75 18.14
CA GLY A 160 21.27 -7.61 17.72
C GLY A 160 21.45 -6.68 16.52
N VAL A 161 20.63 -6.82 15.47
CA VAL A 161 20.69 -5.98 14.26
C VAL A 161 20.35 -4.54 14.61
N ALA A 162 19.33 -4.32 15.45
CA ALA A 162 18.97 -3.03 15.96
C ALA A 162 20.09 -2.38 16.79
N ALA A 163 20.70 -3.13 17.71
CA ALA A 163 21.81 -2.66 18.53
C ALA A 163 23.03 -2.31 17.69
N GLU A 164 23.31 -3.09 16.65
CA GLU A 164 24.44 -2.86 15.77
C GLU A 164 24.21 -1.70 14.80
N ALA A 165 23.00 -1.58 14.25
CA ALA A 165 22.60 -0.43 13.45
C ALA A 165 22.65 0.87 14.28
N ALA A 166 22.31 0.83 15.56
CA ALA A 166 22.38 1.98 16.46
C ALA A 166 23.82 2.50 16.65
N LYS A 167 24.84 1.62 16.65
CA LYS A 167 26.26 2.03 16.79
C LYS A 167 26.77 2.79 15.56
N ARG A 168 26.19 2.53 14.39
CA ARG A 168 26.68 2.98 13.08
C ARG A 168 25.61 3.73 12.29
N VAL A 169 24.64 4.36 12.98
CA VAL A 169 23.44 4.95 12.37
C VAL A 169 23.77 6.02 11.30
N SER A 170 24.87 6.75 11.50
CA SER A 170 25.42 7.75 10.56
C SER A 170 25.82 7.16 9.22
N ASP A 171 26.19 5.88 9.19
CA ASP A 171 26.78 5.22 8.01
C ASP A 171 25.71 4.64 7.08
N PHE A 172 24.44 4.63 7.51
CA PHE A 172 23.32 4.21 6.68
C PHE A 172 22.94 5.31 5.70
N ASN A 173 22.45 4.95 4.51
CA ASN A 173 21.73 5.90 3.66
C ASN A 173 20.25 6.00 4.10
N LEU A 174 19.52 7.00 3.62
CA LEU A 174 18.11 7.22 4.02
C LEU A 174 17.20 6.02 3.70
N GLN A 175 17.46 5.31 2.60
CA GLN A 175 16.71 4.11 2.23
C GLN A 175 16.96 2.96 3.21
N GLY A 176 18.21 2.78 3.64
CA GLY A 176 18.60 1.79 4.65
C GLY A 176 17.95 2.08 6.00
N LEU A 177 17.98 3.35 6.44
CA LEU A 177 17.26 3.80 7.63
C LEU A 177 15.76 3.48 7.51
N SER A 178 15.12 3.86 6.39
CA SER A 178 13.69 3.58 6.16
C SER A 178 13.37 2.07 6.19
N ASN A 179 14.24 1.23 5.64
CA ASN A 179 14.07 -0.23 5.64
C ASN A 179 14.19 -0.82 7.05
N LEU A 180 15.14 -0.32 7.86
CA LEU A 180 15.29 -0.72 9.25
C LEU A 180 14.08 -0.31 10.09
N VAL A 181 13.59 0.93 9.98
CA VAL A 181 12.40 1.38 10.71
C VAL A 181 11.20 0.49 10.36
N TRP A 182 11.00 0.19 9.07
CA TRP A 182 9.91 -0.69 8.64
C TRP A 182 10.04 -2.09 9.22
N ALA A 183 11.25 -2.68 9.15
CA ALA A 183 11.51 -4.01 9.70
C ALA A 183 11.24 -4.05 11.21
N SER A 184 11.78 -3.08 11.95
CA SER A 184 11.54 -2.93 13.39
C SER A 184 10.07 -2.79 13.74
N ALA A 185 9.29 -2.05 12.93
CA ALA A 185 7.85 -1.86 13.14
C ALA A 185 7.05 -3.14 12.95
N VAL A 186 7.39 -3.90 11.90
CA VAL A 186 6.78 -5.19 11.60
C VAL A 186 7.08 -6.23 12.67
N LEU A 187 8.28 -6.18 13.25
CA LEU A 187 8.80 -7.17 14.18
C LEU A 187 8.55 -6.81 15.65
N GLY A 188 7.91 -5.68 15.94
CA GLY A 188 7.60 -5.25 17.31
C GLY A 188 8.83 -4.90 18.15
N SER A 189 9.90 -4.39 17.51
CA SER A 189 11.12 -3.99 18.23
C SER A 189 10.89 -2.82 19.20
N LYS A 190 11.79 -2.68 20.19
CA LYS A 190 11.72 -1.64 21.23
C LYS A 190 11.85 -0.22 20.65
N ILE A 191 11.21 0.73 21.32
CA ILE A 191 11.08 2.16 20.96
C ILE A 191 12.43 2.85 20.65
N GLN A 192 13.53 2.44 21.30
CA GLN A 192 14.84 3.09 21.18
C GLN A 192 15.40 3.13 19.75
N VAL A 193 15.12 2.12 18.92
CA VAL A 193 15.57 2.09 17.52
C VAL A 193 14.87 3.16 16.70
N PHE A 194 13.58 3.35 16.93
CA PHE A 194 12.79 4.35 16.23
C PHE A 194 13.25 5.77 16.56
N GLU A 195 13.57 6.05 17.83
CA GLU A 195 14.06 7.36 18.25
C GLU A 195 15.43 7.70 17.63
N LEU A 196 16.36 6.75 17.59
CA LEU A 196 17.67 6.95 16.97
C LEU A 196 17.56 7.24 15.47
N LEU A 197 16.71 6.48 14.77
CA LEU A 197 16.49 6.65 13.33
C LEU A 197 15.77 7.98 13.01
N ALA A 198 14.83 8.40 13.87
CA ALA A 198 14.18 9.72 13.76
C ALA A 198 15.17 10.87 13.97
N ARG A 199 16.06 10.77 14.97
CA ARG A 199 17.10 11.78 15.23
C ARG A 199 18.03 11.92 14.03
N GLU A 200 18.52 10.80 13.49
CA GLU A 200 19.41 10.82 12.33
C GLU A 200 18.72 11.40 11.09
N LEU A 201 17.47 11.03 10.82
CA LEU A 201 16.67 11.63 9.75
C LEU A 201 16.58 13.15 9.92
N THR A 202 16.25 13.61 11.12
CA THR A 202 16.08 15.04 11.42
C THR A 202 17.40 15.79 11.26
N MET A 203 18.51 15.26 11.78
CA MET A 203 19.84 15.86 11.60
C MET A 203 20.21 16.02 10.11
N ARG A 204 19.93 15.00 9.28
CA ARG A 204 20.21 15.07 7.83
C ARG A 204 19.32 16.06 7.11
N LEU A 205 18.04 16.10 7.48
CA LEU A 205 17.10 17.09 6.97
C LEU A 205 17.59 18.50 7.32
N ASP A 206 18.03 18.73 8.55
CA ASP A 206 18.53 20.04 8.99
C ASP A 206 19.82 20.43 8.28
N ALA A 207 20.75 19.50 8.10
CA ALA A 207 22.03 19.73 7.43
C ALA A 207 21.91 19.92 5.91
N ALA A 208 20.86 19.41 5.27
CA ALA A 208 20.69 19.51 3.82
C ALA A 208 20.39 20.95 3.38
N ASP A 209 21.22 21.56 2.54
CA ASP A 209 20.86 22.80 1.86
C ASP A 209 19.82 22.50 0.77
N VAL A 210 18.57 22.91 1.01
CA VAL A 210 17.45 22.68 0.09
C VAL A 210 17.69 23.23 -1.30
N ASN A 211 18.53 24.26 -1.47
CA ASN A 211 18.75 24.91 -2.74
C ASN A 211 19.75 24.16 -3.63
N LEU A 212 20.59 23.31 -3.05
CA LEU A 212 21.63 22.56 -3.75
C LEU A 212 21.19 21.16 -4.19
N LEU A 213 20.04 20.67 -3.72
CA LEU A 213 19.53 19.33 -4.04
C LEU A 213 18.98 19.25 -5.47
N SER A 214 19.24 18.18 -6.19
CA SER A 214 18.54 17.83 -7.44
C SER A 214 17.12 17.32 -7.17
N GLU A 215 16.23 17.36 -8.17
CA GLU A 215 14.84 16.87 -8.02
C GLU A 215 14.73 15.37 -7.64
N PRO A 216 15.56 14.45 -8.16
CA PRO A 216 15.61 13.07 -7.68
C PRO A 216 15.96 12.99 -6.18
N GLU A 217 16.93 13.78 -5.71
CA GLU A 217 17.31 13.81 -4.30
C GLU A 217 16.18 14.33 -3.41
N VAL A 218 15.47 15.38 -3.84
CA VAL A 218 14.27 15.88 -3.15
C VAL A 218 13.22 14.78 -3.03
N THR A 219 12.93 14.09 -4.13
CA THR A 219 11.94 13.00 -4.18
C THR A 219 12.33 11.85 -3.24
N ASP A 220 13.61 11.49 -3.20
CA ASP A 220 14.15 10.44 -2.33
C ASP A 220 14.09 10.82 -0.86
N ILE A 221 14.47 12.06 -0.51
CA ILE A 221 14.40 12.58 0.85
C ILE A 221 12.95 12.56 1.36
N VAL A 222 12.01 13.13 0.58
CA VAL A 222 10.60 13.18 0.95
C VAL A 222 10.05 11.77 1.16
N ARG A 223 10.29 10.86 0.20
CA ARG A 223 9.83 9.47 0.27
C ARG A 223 10.34 8.74 1.51
N ASN A 224 11.63 8.87 1.83
CA ASN A 224 12.22 8.21 2.99
C ASN A 224 11.72 8.82 4.30
N ALA A 225 11.61 10.15 4.39
CA ALA A 225 11.08 10.83 5.57
C ALA A 225 9.65 10.39 5.89
N LEU A 226 8.78 10.36 4.86
CA LEU A 226 7.41 9.86 4.98
C LEU A 226 7.36 8.38 5.39
N GLY A 227 8.28 7.56 4.89
CA GLY A 227 8.41 6.14 5.25
C GLY A 227 8.74 5.93 6.73
N VAL A 228 9.66 6.73 7.28
CA VAL A 228 10.03 6.72 8.72
C VAL A 228 8.83 7.14 9.57
N VAL A 229 8.17 8.26 9.22
CA VAL A 229 6.97 8.73 9.92
C VAL A 229 5.87 7.67 9.92
N TRP A 230 5.62 7.04 8.77
CA TRP A 230 4.63 5.98 8.66
C TRP A 230 4.94 4.79 9.56
N ALA A 231 6.19 4.32 9.53
CA ALA A 231 6.58 3.14 10.30
C ALA A 231 6.57 3.42 11.82
N GLN A 232 6.95 4.62 12.26
CA GLN A 232 6.80 5.04 13.66
C GLN A 232 5.33 5.15 14.08
N HIS A 233 4.49 5.79 13.27
CA HIS A 233 3.06 5.87 13.53
C HIS A 233 2.44 4.47 13.65
N PHE A 234 2.83 3.57 12.74
CA PHE A 234 2.36 2.19 12.77
C PHE A 234 2.80 1.44 14.03
N ALA A 235 4.04 1.63 14.50
CA ALA A 235 4.58 0.94 15.67
C ALA A 235 4.10 1.52 17.02
N HIS A 236 3.88 2.84 17.10
CA HIS A 236 3.71 3.55 18.37
C HIS A 236 2.47 4.46 18.44
N GLY A 237 1.65 4.50 17.37
CA GLY A 237 0.43 5.29 17.33
C GLY A 237 0.68 6.80 17.50
N ALA A 238 0.10 7.39 18.55
CA ALA A 238 0.10 8.83 18.80
C ALA A 238 1.48 9.44 19.16
N ALA A 239 2.47 8.61 19.50
CA ALA A 239 3.81 9.07 19.87
C ALA A 239 4.63 9.67 18.71
N VAL A 240 4.13 9.61 17.47
CA VAL A 240 4.78 10.16 16.27
C VAL A 240 4.78 11.70 16.21
N GLY A 241 4.00 12.36 17.08
CA GLY A 241 3.80 13.83 17.04
C GLY A 241 5.09 14.64 17.02
N THR A 242 6.08 14.30 17.87
CA THR A 242 7.36 14.99 17.91
C THR A 242 8.13 14.90 16.59
N LEU A 243 8.17 13.71 15.97
CA LEU A 243 8.84 13.54 14.68
C LEU A 243 8.12 14.33 13.58
N VAL A 244 6.78 14.33 13.59
CA VAL A 244 5.98 15.10 12.62
C VAL A 244 6.33 16.59 12.70
N GLU A 245 6.40 17.17 13.89
CA GLU A 245 6.75 18.58 14.06
C GLU A 245 8.20 18.90 13.64
N GLN A 246 9.13 17.96 13.77
CA GLN A 246 10.52 18.12 13.32
C GLN A 246 10.66 18.03 11.79
N VAL A 247 9.94 17.11 11.15
CA VAL A 247 10.05 16.85 9.70
C VAL A 247 9.22 17.86 8.88
N LYS A 248 8.09 18.34 9.41
CA LYS A 248 7.12 19.21 8.72
C LYS A 248 7.75 20.47 8.11
N PRO A 249 8.56 21.28 8.82
CA PRO A 249 9.11 22.51 8.26
C PRO A 249 9.99 22.24 7.03
N LYS A 250 10.78 21.16 7.06
CA LYS A 250 11.67 20.80 5.97
C LYS A 250 10.91 20.32 4.73
N LEU A 251 9.91 19.46 4.92
CA LEU A 251 9.06 19.01 3.82
C LEU A 251 8.32 20.17 3.16
N ARG A 252 7.78 21.10 3.96
CA ARG A 252 7.15 22.31 3.43
C ARG A 252 8.11 23.18 2.64
N GLU A 253 9.35 23.34 3.10
CA GLU A 253 10.36 24.11 2.36
C GLU A 253 10.76 23.47 1.03
N LEU A 254 10.92 22.14 1.00
CA LEU A 254 11.14 21.40 -0.24
C LEU A 254 9.97 21.56 -1.22
N GLY A 255 8.74 21.56 -0.71
CA GLY A 255 7.55 21.81 -1.51
C GLY A 255 7.52 23.23 -2.09
N ARG A 256 7.73 24.26 -1.25
CA ARG A 256 7.80 25.65 -1.70
C ARG A 256 8.88 25.89 -2.75
N ARG A 257 10.02 25.21 -2.63
CA ARG A 257 11.07 25.26 -3.65
C ARG A 257 10.57 24.74 -5.00
N ARG A 258 9.91 23.58 -5.03
CA ARG A 258 9.31 23.03 -6.27
C ARG A 258 8.23 23.95 -6.82
N ASP A 259 7.40 24.54 -5.97
CA ASP A 259 6.39 25.52 -6.38
C ASP A 259 7.04 26.73 -7.08
N ARG A 260 8.12 27.29 -6.53
CA ARG A 260 8.88 28.39 -7.18
C ARG A 260 9.47 27.98 -8.53
N ALA A 261 10.08 26.80 -8.61
CA ALA A 261 10.66 26.29 -9.86
C ALA A 261 9.59 26.04 -10.94
N ALA A 262 8.44 25.54 -10.53
CA ALA A 262 7.31 25.27 -11.41
C ALA A 262 6.64 26.57 -11.89
N ALA A 263 6.48 27.57 -11.03
CA ALA A 263 5.94 28.88 -11.38
C ALA A 263 6.82 29.63 -12.40
N ALA A 264 8.15 29.59 -12.21
CA ALA A 264 9.10 30.16 -13.18
C ALA A 264 8.96 29.51 -14.57
N SER A 265 8.69 28.20 -14.61
CA SER A 265 8.47 27.44 -15.86
C SER A 265 7.07 27.66 -16.49
N ALA A 266 6.12 28.21 -15.74
CA ALA A 266 4.73 28.42 -16.15
C ALA A 266 4.47 29.81 -16.73
N GLN A 267 5.22 30.85 -16.30
CA GLN A 267 5.15 32.20 -16.86
C GLN A 267 5.40 32.26 -18.38
N GLU A 268 6.03 31.23 -18.95
CA GLU A 268 6.26 31.09 -20.39
C GLU A 268 5.05 30.54 -21.18
N ARG A 269 3.99 30.02 -20.51
CA ARG A 269 2.92 29.23 -21.17
C ARG A 269 1.53 29.89 -21.22
N GLY A 270 1.36 31.12 -20.72
CA GLY A 270 0.08 31.83 -20.74
C GLY A 270 -0.97 31.29 -19.76
N GLU A 271 -1.89 32.15 -19.33
CA GLU A 271 -2.95 31.80 -18.36
C GLU A 271 -4.14 31.14 -19.06
N GLY A 272 -4.53 29.93 -18.61
CA GLY A 272 -5.77 29.29 -19.03
C GLY A 272 -6.92 29.57 -18.06
N ASP A 273 -8.12 29.80 -18.59
CA ASP A 273 -9.33 30.07 -17.81
C ASP A 273 -9.72 28.89 -16.88
N GLU A 274 -10.04 29.19 -15.62
CA GLU A 274 -10.63 28.24 -14.68
C GLU A 274 -12.16 28.25 -14.78
N SER A 275 -12.79 27.08 -14.83
CA SER A 275 -14.24 26.97 -14.79
C SER A 275 -14.78 27.34 -13.41
N SER A 276 -15.75 28.26 -13.39
CA SER A 276 -16.53 28.66 -12.22
C SER A 276 -17.61 27.64 -11.82
N GLN A 277 -17.71 26.48 -12.51
CA GLN A 277 -18.66 25.43 -12.12
C GLN A 277 -18.35 24.86 -10.73
N ALA A 278 -19.35 24.95 -9.85
CA ALA A 278 -19.33 24.45 -8.48
C ALA A 278 -19.58 22.94 -8.36
N HIS A 279 -20.00 22.27 -9.43
CA HIS A 279 -20.44 20.87 -9.37
C HIS A 279 -19.30 19.94 -8.94
N GLY A 280 -19.51 19.25 -7.82
CA GLY A 280 -18.56 18.28 -7.28
C GLY A 280 -17.41 18.88 -6.45
N LYS A 281 -17.33 20.21 -6.28
CA LYS A 281 -16.41 20.84 -5.33
C LYS A 281 -17.08 20.91 -3.95
N VAL A 282 -16.46 20.33 -2.94
CA VAL A 282 -16.99 20.32 -1.56
C VAL A 282 -16.28 21.34 -0.70
N LEU A 283 -14.96 21.44 -0.82
CA LEU A 283 -14.14 22.40 -0.08
C LEU A 283 -12.99 22.85 -0.97
N GLN A 284 -12.73 24.16 -1.07
CA GLN A 284 -11.63 24.70 -1.86
C GLN A 284 -10.87 25.79 -1.10
N ARG A 285 -9.54 25.68 -1.07
CA ARG A 285 -8.62 26.76 -0.67
C ARG A 285 -7.60 27.04 -1.77
N SER A 286 -6.69 27.98 -1.51
CA SER A 286 -5.59 28.32 -2.42
C SER A 286 -4.69 27.12 -2.71
N ASP A 287 -4.52 26.23 -1.74
CA ASP A 287 -3.49 25.20 -1.67
C ASP A 287 -4.02 23.76 -1.79
N CYS A 288 -5.31 23.53 -1.55
CA CYS A 288 -5.95 22.22 -1.64
C CYS A 288 -7.41 22.28 -2.11
N LEU A 289 -7.93 21.13 -2.51
CA LEU A 289 -9.30 20.94 -3.00
C LEU A 289 -9.84 19.58 -2.52
N VAL A 290 -11.06 19.57 -2.01
CA VAL A 290 -11.85 18.35 -1.78
C VAL A 290 -12.97 18.29 -2.80
N ILE A 291 -13.03 17.18 -3.55
CA ILE A 291 -14.07 16.91 -4.54
C ILE A 291 -14.91 15.70 -4.15
N GLN A 292 -16.15 15.65 -4.61
CA GLN A 292 -16.99 14.46 -4.55
C GLN A 292 -16.78 13.63 -5.82
N LYS A 293 -16.11 12.49 -5.67
CA LYS A 293 -15.87 11.54 -6.75
C LYS A 293 -17.14 10.70 -7.02
N PRO A 294 -17.66 10.68 -8.25
CA PRO A 294 -18.76 9.80 -8.61
C PRO A 294 -18.31 8.33 -8.69
N PRO A 295 -19.24 7.37 -8.54
CA PRO A 295 -18.97 5.95 -8.81
C PRO A 295 -18.57 5.72 -10.27
N GLY A 296 -17.78 4.68 -10.54
CA GLY A 296 -17.32 4.34 -11.88
C GLY A 296 -16.17 5.20 -12.42
N TRP A 297 -15.77 6.26 -11.71
CA TRP A 297 -14.56 7.03 -12.02
C TRP A 297 -13.35 6.41 -11.34
N GLN A 298 -12.20 6.36 -11.98
CA GLN A 298 -10.95 5.89 -11.42
C GLN A 298 -10.09 7.09 -11.02
N VAL A 299 -9.56 7.06 -9.79
CA VAL A 299 -8.42 7.91 -9.44
C VAL A 299 -7.20 7.35 -10.15
N ASP A 300 -6.76 8.04 -11.18
CA ASP A 300 -5.61 7.69 -11.98
C ASP A 300 -4.44 8.64 -11.69
N GLN A 301 -3.24 8.06 -11.74
CA GLN A 301 -1.95 8.75 -11.55
C GLN A 301 -1.05 8.48 -12.77
N GLN A 302 -1.65 8.16 -13.93
CA GLN A 302 -0.93 7.76 -15.14
C GLN A 302 -1.02 8.85 -16.23
N LYS A 303 -0.21 8.69 -17.28
CA LYS A 303 0.01 9.69 -18.35
C LYS A 303 -1.29 10.33 -18.81
N LEU A 304 -1.31 11.65 -18.71
CA LEU A 304 -2.37 12.55 -19.18
C LEU A 304 -2.61 12.37 -20.68
N GLY A 305 -3.88 12.54 -21.10
CA GLY A 305 -4.27 12.52 -22.52
C GLY A 305 -4.57 11.14 -23.12
N VAL A 306 -4.61 10.08 -22.32
CA VAL A 306 -5.09 8.76 -22.77
C VAL A 306 -6.55 8.60 -22.37
N GLU A 307 -7.45 8.79 -23.33
CA GLU A 307 -8.87 8.49 -23.14
C GLU A 307 -9.06 7.02 -22.75
N PRO A 308 -9.88 6.71 -21.72
CA PRO A 308 -10.20 5.34 -21.35
C PRO A 308 -10.87 4.62 -22.53
N LYS A 309 -10.52 3.34 -22.73
CA LYS A 309 -11.17 2.53 -23.76
C LYS A 309 -12.66 2.33 -23.42
N LEU A 310 -13.46 1.96 -24.43
CA LEU A 310 -14.87 1.60 -24.21
C LEU A 310 -14.97 0.51 -23.14
N GLY A 311 -15.71 0.79 -22.05
CA GLY A 311 -15.84 -0.10 -20.90
C GLY A 311 -14.81 0.10 -19.78
N GLU A 312 -13.81 0.98 -19.95
CA GLU A 312 -12.90 1.38 -18.87
C GLU A 312 -13.50 2.52 -18.02
N PRO A 313 -13.16 2.58 -16.71
CA PRO A 313 -13.55 3.68 -15.84
C PRO A 313 -13.10 5.05 -16.38
N ARG A 314 -13.94 6.08 -16.20
CA ARG A 314 -13.57 7.48 -16.48
C ARG A 314 -12.41 7.94 -15.59
N ARG A 315 -11.59 8.88 -16.06
CA ARG A 315 -10.39 9.36 -15.36
C ARG A 315 -10.69 10.60 -14.51
N LEU A 316 -10.36 10.57 -13.22
CA LEU A 316 -10.64 11.70 -12.32
C LEU A 316 -9.69 12.89 -12.60
N THR A 317 -8.50 12.63 -13.13
CA THR A 317 -7.57 13.68 -13.59
C THR A 317 -8.20 14.59 -14.63
N SER A 318 -8.88 14.03 -15.64
CA SER A 318 -9.59 14.80 -16.67
C SER A 318 -10.64 15.74 -16.06
N PHE A 319 -11.40 15.25 -15.08
CA PHE A 319 -12.38 16.09 -14.37
C PHE A 319 -11.71 17.22 -13.60
N VAL A 320 -10.63 16.95 -12.87
CA VAL A 320 -9.90 17.97 -12.11
C VAL A 320 -9.29 19.02 -13.05
N HIS A 321 -8.80 18.64 -14.22
CA HIS A 321 -8.22 19.57 -15.20
C HIS A 321 -9.26 20.51 -15.83
N HIS A 322 -10.53 20.13 -15.85
CA HIS A 322 -11.63 21.06 -16.19
C HIS A 322 -11.96 22.04 -15.05
N LEU A 323 -11.72 21.65 -13.80
CA LEU A 323 -11.99 22.50 -12.64
C LEU A 323 -10.82 23.44 -12.29
N LEU A 324 -9.59 23.00 -12.53
CA LEU A 324 -8.35 23.68 -12.21
C LEU A 324 -7.39 23.54 -13.39
N SER A 325 -6.92 24.67 -13.92
CA SER A 325 -6.02 24.67 -15.06
C SER A 325 -4.62 24.18 -14.67
N PRO A 326 -4.05 23.16 -15.32
CA PRO A 326 -2.68 22.71 -15.05
C PRO A 326 -1.61 23.78 -15.35
N SER A 327 -1.94 24.79 -16.17
CA SER A 327 -1.07 25.95 -16.42
C SER A 327 -0.86 26.78 -15.15
N ARG A 328 -1.91 26.95 -14.36
CA ARG A 328 -1.90 27.68 -13.09
C ARG A 328 -1.40 26.80 -11.94
N TRP A 329 -1.66 25.50 -11.99
CA TRP A 329 -1.30 24.54 -10.95
C TRP A 329 -0.44 23.41 -11.52
N PRO A 330 0.88 23.63 -11.70
CA PRO A 330 1.77 22.66 -12.35
C PRO A 330 1.81 21.27 -11.69
N LEU A 331 1.56 21.19 -10.38
CA LEU A 331 1.43 19.92 -9.66
C LEU A 331 0.38 18.98 -10.29
N LEU A 332 -0.69 19.53 -10.87
CA LEU A 332 -1.74 18.74 -11.50
C LEU A 332 -1.27 18.03 -12.79
N ALA A 333 -0.14 18.46 -13.35
CA ALA A 333 0.51 17.82 -14.49
C ALA A 333 1.61 16.82 -14.09
N ASP A 334 2.04 16.83 -12.83
CA ASP A 334 3.11 15.97 -12.34
C ASP A 334 2.59 14.58 -11.96
N THR A 335 2.78 13.62 -12.88
CA THR A 335 2.38 12.22 -12.66
C THR A 335 3.21 11.50 -11.60
N GLU A 336 4.42 11.96 -11.28
CA GLU A 336 5.24 11.38 -10.20
C GLU A 336 4.70 11.81 -8.84
N ALA A 337 4.21 13.05 -8.74
CA ALA A 337 3.44 13.56 -7.60
C ALA A 337 1.94 13.23 -7.67
N GLY A 338 1.56 12.20 -8.44
CA GLY A 338 0.19 11.69 -8.49
C GLY A 338 -0.85 12.69 -8.95
N CYS A 339 -0.46 13.70 -9.73
CA CYS A 339 -1.30 14.82 -10.17
C CYS A 339 -1.97 15.57 -8.99
N GLY A 340 -1.30 15.63 -7.84
CA GLY A 340 -1.79 16.25 -6.61
C GLY A 340 -2.71 15.37 -5.74
N PHE A 341 -3.12 14.19 -6.21
CA PHE A 341 -3.91 13.27 -5.39
C PHE A 341 -3.06 12.60 -4.30
N VAL A 342 -3.37 12.88 -3.03
CA VAL A 342 -2.64 12.32 -1.88
C VAL A 342 -3.13 10.93 -1.46
N HIS A 343 -4.31 10.52 -1.95
CA HIS A 343 -4.87 9.20 -1.74
C HIS A 343 -5.82 8.82 -2.89
N ARG A 344 -6.29 7.57 -2.90
CA ARG A 344 -7.22 7.06 -3.92
C ARG A 344 -8.52 6.53 -3.32
N LEU A 345 -9.54 6.43 -4.17
CA LEU A 345 -10.75 5.67 -3.92
C LEU A 345 -10.97 4.68 -5.07
N ASP A 346 -11.51 3.51 -4.76
CA ASP A 346 -11.79 2.47 -5.75
C ASP A 346 -12.78 2.96 -6.81
N ALA A 347 -12.64 2.46 -8.04
CA ALA A 347 -13.45 2.90 -9.16
C ALA A 347 -14.97 2.80 -8.89
N PRO A 348 -15.53 1.67 -8.42
CA PRO A 348 -16.97 1.55 -8.16
C PRO A 348 -17.46 2.36 -6.94
N CYS A 349 -16.56 2.91 -6.12
CA CYS A 349 -16.90 3.58 -4.89
C CYS A 349 -17.07 5.09 -5.09
N SER A 350 -17.91 5.73 -4.28
CA SER A 350 -18.22 7.16 -4.38
C SER A 350 -17.77 7.93 -3.13
N GLY A 351 -17.74 9.26 -3.22
CA GLY A 351 -17.53 10.14 -2.06
C GLY A 351 -16.32 11.03 -2.17
N LEU A 352 -15.96 11.66 -1.05
CA LEU A 352 -14.96 12.74 -1.00
C LEU A 352 -13.60 12.26 -1.51
N ILE A 353 -12.77 13.14 -2.09
CA ILE A 353 -11.36 12.95 -2.44
C ILE A 353 -10.61 14.25 -2.15
N LEU A 354 -9.54 14.20 -1.35
CA LEU A 354 -8.60 15.29 -1.14
C LEU A 354 -7.47 15.28 -2.20
N LEU A 355 -7.16 16.46 -2.73
CA LEU A 355 -5.99 16.73 -3.55
C LEU A 355 -5.30 18.05 -3.16
N ALA A 356 -4.00 18.11 -3.35
CA ALA A 356 -3.20 19.33 -3.24
C ALA A 356 -3.14 20.06 -4.58
N LYS A 357 -2.98 21.38 -4.51
CA LYS A 357 -2.77 22.27 -5.68
C LYS A 357 -1.31 22.75 -5.78
N THR A 358 -0.58 22.74 -4.68
CA THR A 358 0.84 23.13 -4.57
C THR A 358 1.67 22.00 -3.98
N TYR A 359 2.96 21.95 -4.29
CA TYR A 359 3.89 20.95 -3.74
C TYR A 359 4.06 21.10 -2.23
N GLU A 360 4.04 22.34 -1.68
CA GLU A 360 4.01 22.56 -0.24
C GLU A 360 2.84 21.83 0.43
N ALA A 361 1.62 22.03 -0.07
CA ALA A 361 0.44 21.34 0.45
C ALA A 361 0.48 19.83 0.19
N TYR A 362 1.01 19.41 -0.96
CA TYR A 362 1.12 17.98 -1.28
C TYR A 362 2.01 17.24 -0.28
N TYR A 363 3.18 17.78 0.05
CA TYR A 363 4.09 17.16 1.01
C TYR A 363 3.56 17.23 2.43
N ASP A 364 2.92 18.33 2.84
CA ASP A 364 2.28 18.43 4.16
C ASP A 364 1.12 17.43 4.31
N LEU A 365 0.23 17.33 3.31
CA LEU A 365 -0.87 16.37 3.33
C LEU A 365 -0.38 14.91 3.26
N LEU A 366 0.71 14.63 2.55
CA LEU A 366 1.35 13.31 2.61
C LEU A 366 1.91 13.02 4.01
N LEU A 367 2.48 14.00 4.69
CA LEU A 367 2.94 13.85 6.07
C LEU A 367 1.77 13.54 7.02
N GLN A 368 0.65 14.27 6.88
CA GLN A 368 -0.58 14.00 7.64
C GLN A 368 -1.13 12.58 7.35
N MET A 369 -1.10 12.15 6.09
CA MET A 369 -1.53 10.81 5.68
C MET A 369 -0.66 9.70 6.30
N ASN A 370 0.67 9.89 6.33
CA ASN A 370 1.61 8.90 6.86
C ASN A 370 1.63 8.87 8.40
N SER A 371 1.30 9.98 9.05
CA SER A 371 1.18 10.08 10.51
C SER A 371 -0.22 9.74 11.06
N GLY A 372 -1.17 9.37 10.18
CA GLY A 372 -2.52 8.99 10.58
C GLY A 372 -3.43 10.16 10.98
N GLN A 373 -3.04 11.40 10.67
CA GLN A 373 -3.79 12.61 11.01
C GLN A 373 -4.98 12.87 10.07
N VAL A 374 -4.99 12.26 8.87
CA VAL A 374 -6.13 12.36 7.95
C VAL A 374 -7.21 11.33 8.30
N VAL A 375 -8.35 11.83 8.76
CA VAL A 375 -9.54 11.03 9.08
C VAL A 375 -10.31 10.70 7.81
N ARG A 376 -10.74 9.44 7.66
CA ARG A 376 -11.42 8.94 6.47
C ARG A 376 -12.51 7.97 6.88
N ASP A 377 -13.76 8.44 6.82
CA ASP A 377 -14.92 7.67 7.25
C ASP A 377 -15.86 7.38 6.09
N TYR A 378 -16.41 6.18 6.14
CA TYR A 378 -17.20 5.59 5.09
C TYR A 378 -18.50 5.04 5.66
N ILE A 379 -19.54 5.06 4.85
CA ILE A 379 -20.73 4.24 5.06
C ILE A 379 -20.71 3.09 4.06
N VAL A 380 -20.99 1.89 4.55
CA VAL A 380 -21.15 0.69 3.73
C VAL A 380 -22.43 -0.06 4.09
N LEU A 381 -22.98 -0.77 3.12
CA LEU A 381 -24.04 -1.75 3.33
C LEU A 381 -23.46 -3.15 3.13
N CYS A 382 -23.56 -3.99 4.16
CA CYS A 382 -23.01 -5.34 4.18
C CYS A 382 -24.13 -6.38 4.19
N HIS A 383 -23.86 -7.54 3.60
CA HIS A 383 -24.72 -8.71 3.72
C HIS A 383 -24.59 -9.37 5.11
N GLY A 384 -25.71 -9.88 5.62
CA GLY A 384 -25.81 -10.53 6.93
C GLY A 384 -25.87 -9.56 8.11
N TRP A 385 -25.94 -10.15 9.30
CA TRP A 385 -25.81 -9.43 10.57
C TRP A 385 -24.37 -9.30 10.99
N VAL A 386 -23.78 -8.13 10.77
CA VAL A 386 -22.48 -7.80 11.35
C VAL A 386 -22.68 -7.71 12.88
N PRO A 387 -21.93 -8.48 13.69
CA PRO A 387 -22.04 -8.40 15.15
C PRO A 387 -21.67 -7.01 15.65
N SER A 388 -22.43 -6.46 16.61
CA SER A 388 -22.10 -5.18 17.24
C SER A 388 -20.79 -5.23 18.04
N THR A 389 -20.33 -6.42 18.44
CA THR A 389 -19.04 -6.66 19.09
C THR A 389 -17.86 -6.60 18.12
N GLN A 390 -18.10 -6.63 16.81
CA GLN A 390 -17.05 -6.40 15.82
C GLN A 390 -16.80 -4.90 15.76
N GLU A 391 -15.74 -4.44 16.44
CA GLU A 391 -15.34 -3.02 16.45
C GLU A 391 -14.11 -2.75 15.58
N THR A 392 -13.24 -3.74 15.40
CA THR A 392 -12.00 -3.60 14.63
C THR A 392 -11.70 -4.88 13.85
N ILE A 393 -11.26 -4.72 12.60
CA ILE A 393 -10.74 -5.79 11.75
C ILE A 393 -9.28 -5.45 11.44
N ALA A 394 -8.35 -6.17 12.06
CA ALA A 394 -6.90 -6.01 11.91
C ALA A 394 -6.30 -7.24 11.18
N ALA A 395 -6.59 -7.36 9.89
CA ALA A 395 -6.15 -8.48 9.06
C ALA A 395 -5.16 -7.98 7.97
N PRO A 396 -3.95 -8.55 7.84
CA PRO A 396 -2.99 -8.06 6.84
C PRO A 396 -3.44 -8.37 5.41
N LEU A 397 -3.17 -7.44 4.49
CA LEU A 397 -3.64 -7.49 3.11
C LEU A 397 -2.52 -7.66 2.11
N TYR A 398 -2.60 -8.72 1.32
CA TYR A 398 -1.68 -9.00 0.23
C TYR A 398 -2.31 -8.63 -1.11
N TRP A 399 -1.50 -8.08 -2.02
CA TRP A 399 -1.88 -7.89 -3.40
C TRP A 399 -0.65 -7.97 -4.31
N GLU A 400 -0.85 -8.45 -5.52
CA GLU A 400 0.16 -8.49 -6.57
C GLU A 400 -0.33 -7.76 -7.82
N ALA A 401 0.60 -7.15 -8.57
CA ALA A 401 0.28 -6.36 -9.75
C ALA A 401 -0.11 -7.21 -10.98
N TYR A 402 0.15 -8.53 -10.94
CA TYR A 402 -0.13 -9.42 -12.05
C TYR A 402 -1.65 -9.57 -12.30
N ARG A 403 -2.04 -9.55 -13.58
CA ARG A 403 -3.46 -9.66 -13.97
C ARG A 403 -4.06 -10.97 -13.43
N GLY A 404 -5.12 -10.85 -12.63
CA GLY A 404 -5.96 -11.97 -12.21
C GLY A 404 -5.82 -12.38 -10.73
N VAL A 405 -4.80 -11.92 -10.00
CA VAL A 405 -4.68 -12.23 -8.56
C VAL A 405 -5.58 -11.27 -7.77
N LEU A 406 -6.51 -11.83 -6.98
CA LEU A 406 -7.34 -11.04 -6.08
C LEU A 406 -6.48 -10.54 -4.91
N SER A 407 -6.72 -9.30 -4.49
CA SER A 407 -6.18 -8.83 -3.21
C SER A 407 -6.94 -9.55 -2.10
N GLU A 408 -6.24 -10.10 -1.11
CA GLU A 408 -6.81 -11.03 -0.13
C GLU A 408 -6.12 -10.89 1.23
N VAL A 409 -6.75 -11.44 2.27
CA VAL A 409 -6.13 -11.56 3.59
C VAL A 409 -5.09 -12.66 3.56
N ARG A 410 -3.86 -12.31 3.90
CA ARG A 410 -2.77 -13.26 4.12
C ARG A 410 -2.05 -12.83 5.37
N HIS A 411 -1.61 -13.78 6.20
CA HIS A 411 -0.79 -13.46 7.36
C HIS A 411 0.46 -12.65 6.93
N TYR A 412 0.98 -12.92 5.71
CA TYR A 412 2.07 -12.15 5.11
C TYR A 412 1.70 -10.87 4.36
N GLY A 413 0.46 -10.42 4.48
CA GLY A 413 0.00 -9.18 3.88
C GLY A 413 0.61 -7.94 4.54
N LYS A 414 0.41 -6.77 3.93
CA LYS A 414 0.72 -5.50 4.57
C LYS A 414 -0.26 -5.29 5.75
N PRO A 415 0.22 -4.91 6.93
CA PRO A 415 -0.66 -4.60 8.05
C PRO A 415 -1.74 -3.59 7.64
N SER A 416 -2.97 -3.91 8.04
CA SER A 416 -4.17 -3.17 7.67
C SER A 416 -5.16 -3.18 8.83
N VAL A 417 -5.72 -2.01 9.14
CA VAL A 417 -6.65 -1.84 10.26
C VAL A 417 -7.85 -1.02 9.83
N THR A 418 -9.02 -1.58 10.06
CA THR A 418 -10.33 -1.00 9.76
C THR A 418 -11.17 -1.04 11.03
N GLN A 419 -11.62 0.12 11.50
CA GLN A 419 -12.59 0.23 12.59
C GLN A 419 -13.99 0.21 12.00
N VAL A 420 -14.91 -0.45 12.68
CA VAL A 420 -16.28 -0.66 12.25
C VAL A 420 -17.23 -0.31 13.39
N LYS A 421 -18.35 0.32 13.05
CA LYS A 421 -19.45 0.59 13.96
C LYS A 421 -20.74 0.23 13.23
N VAL A 422 -21.42 -0.80 13.70
CA VAL A 422 -22.75 -1.16 13.18
C VAL A 422 -23.72 -0.05 13.56
N LEU A 423 -24.31 0.59 12.57
CA LEU A 423 -25.31 1.63 12.77
C LEU A 423 -26.70 1.02 12.89
N ALA A 424 -27.03 0.11 11.98
CA ALA A 424 -28.35 -0.46 11.94
C ALA A 424 -28.41 -1.81 11.22
N HIS A 425 -29.46 -2.54 11.57
CA HIS A 425 -29.77 -3.86 11.05
C HIS A 425 -31.09 -3.78 10.26
N ALA A 426 -31.13 -4.28 9.02
CA ALA A 426 -32.37 -4.36 8.23
C ALA A 426 -32.49 -5.66 7.41
N ARG A 427 -33.70 -5.89 6.90
CA ARG A 427 -34.01 -6.96 5.95
C ARG A 427 -34.60 -6.39 4.68
N ARG A 428 -34.52 -7.13 3.57
CA ARG A 428 -35.20 -6.78 2.32
C ARG A 428 -36.24 -7.83 1.96
N GLY A 429 -37.47 -7.42 1.63
CA GLY A 429 -38.54 -8.35 1.23
C GLY A 429 -39.24 -9.06 2.40
N GLY A 430 -39.32 -8.41 3.58
CA GLY A 430 -40.06 -8.91 4.75
C GLY A 430 -39.20 -9.72 5.74
N GLU A 431 -39.85 -10.32 6.76
CA GLU A 431 -39.17 -10.99 7.89
C GLU A 431 -38.31 -12.19 7.49
N ALA A 432 -38.73 -12.93 6.47
CA ALA A 432 -37.97 -14.06 5.92
C ALA A 432 -36.90 -13.64 4.90
N GLY A 433 -36.79 -12.35 4.61
CA GLY A 433 -35.88 -11.80 3.62
C GLY A 433 -34.40 -11.80 4.04
N PRO A 434 -33.48 -11.60 3.07
CA PRO A 434 -32.05 -11.46 3.35
C PRO A 434 -31.77 -10.32 4.33
N GLN A 435 -30.72 -10.52 5.14
CA GLN A 435 -30.30 -9.63 6.21
C GLN A 435 -29.17 -8.72 5.72
N PHE A 436 -29.15 -7.48 6.23
CA PHE A 436 -28.16 -6.47 5.87
C PHE A 436 -27.80 -5.60 7.06
N SER A 437 -26.55 -5.15 7.11
CA SER A 437 -26.09 -4.23 8.14
C SER A 437 -25.57 -2.94 7.50
N LEU A 438 -26.07 -1.80 7.96
CA LEU A 438 -25.50 -0.48 7.67
C LEU A 438 -24.36 -0.24 8.66
N VAL A 439 -23.17 0.03 8.14
CA VAL A 439 -21.94 0.08 8.95
C VAL A 439 -21.18 1.36 8.64
N ALA A 440 -20.84 2.11 9.68
CA ALA A 440 -19.84 3.17 9.62
C ALA A 440 -18.44 2.55 9.74
N VAL A 441 -17.54 2.96 8.87
CA VAL A 441 -16.20 2.39 8.74
C VAL A 441 -15.16 3.49 8.75
N ARG A 442 -14.16 3.38 9.62
CA ARG A 442 -12.98 4.26 9.64
C ARG A 442 -11.74 3.46 9.29
N ILE A 443 -10.95 3.95 8.32
CA ILE A 443 -9.70 3.27 7.94
C ILE A 443 -8.49 3.98 8.56
N LEU A 444 -7.72 3.25 9.37
CA LEU A 444 -6.46 3.74 9.92
C LEU A 444 -5.33 3.57 8.92
N THR A 445 -5.42 2.52 8.10
CA THR A 445 -4.52 2.27 6.96
C THR A 445 -5.26 2.41 5.62
N GLY A 446 -4.53 2.65 4.52
CA GLY A 446 -5.12 2.83 3.18
C GLY A 446 -4.65 1.81 2.15
N ARG A 447 -4.89 0.51 2.35
CA ARG A 447 -4.52 -0.52 1.36
C ARG A 447 -5.55 -0.67 0.24
N ARG A 448 -5.11 -1.26 -0.88
CA ARG A 448 -5.97 -1.54 -2.04
C ARG A 448 -7.16 -2.40 -1.61
N HIS A 449 -8.37 -1.93 -1.90
CA HIS A 449 -9.64 -2.60 -1.61
C HIS A 449 -9.84 -2.95 -0.12
N GLN A 450 -9.19 -2.25 0.81
CA GLN A 450 -9.09 -2.66 2.21
C GLN A 450 -10.44 -2.95 2.88
N ILE A 451 -11.40 -2.02 2.81
CA ILE A 451 -12.73 -2.19 3.42
C ILE A 451 -13.43 -3.42 2.83
N ARG A 452 -13.41 -3.53 1.50
CA ARG A 452 -14.08 -4.62 0.76
C ARG A 452 -13.54 -5.99 1.16
N ILE A 453 -12.22 -6.13 1.27
CA ILE A 453 -11.59 -7.39 1.69
C ILE A 453 -11.84 -7.66 3.17
N HIS A 454 -11.72 -6.67 4.05
CA HIS A 454 -11.92 -6.87 5.49
C HIS A 454 -13.36 -7.32 5.80
N MET A 455 -14.34 -6.65 5.20
CA MET A 455 -15.75 -7.00 5.40
C MET A 455 -16.07 -8.39 4.82
N ALA A 456 -15.53 -8.72 3.64
CA ALA A 456 -15.65 -10.07 3.09
C ALA A 456 -14.96 -11.15 3.96
N HIS A 457 -13.77 -10.85 4.47
CA HIS A 457 -13.02 -11.74 5.36
C HIS A 457 -13.76 -11.99 6.68
N ALA A 458 -14.48 -10.98 7.19
CA ALA A 458 -15.36 -11.10 8.34
C ALA A 458 -16.68 -11.84 8.03
N GLY A 459 -16.91 -12.30 6.79
CA GLY A 459 -18.13 -12.99 6.37
C GLY A 459 -19.26 -12.08 5.91
N HIS A 460 -19.01 -10.78 5.75
CA HIS A 460 -20.02 -9.74 5.51
C HIS A 460 -19.67 -8.89 4.28
N CYS A 461 -19.64 -9.51 3.09
CA CYS A 461 -19.33 -8.80 1.83
C CYS A 461 -20.25 -7.60 1.60
N LEU A 462 -19.74 -6.58 0.90
CA LEU A 462 -20.51 -5.38 0.60
C LEU A 462 -21.58 -5.67 -0.47
N VAL A 463 -22.73 -5.01 -0.35
CA VAL A 463 -23.79 -5.03 -1.37
C VAL A 463 -23.26 -4.42 -2.67
N GLY A 464 -23.44 -5.12 -3.79
CA GLY A 464 -23.00 -4.70 -5.11
C GLY A 464 -21.50 -4.87 -5.36
N ASP A 465 -20.79 -5.64 -4.54
CA ASP A 465 -19.37 -5.96 -4.75
C ASP A 465 -19.16 -7.24 -5.56
N GLY A 466 -19.02 -7.09 -6.88
CA GLY A 466 -18.80 -8.23 -7.78
C GLY A 466 -17.40 -8.83 -7.76
N LYS A 467 -16.47 -8.30 -6.95
CA LYS A 467 -15.12 -8.84 -6.84
C LYS A 467 -14.94 -9.77 -5.64
N TYR A 468 -15.61 -9.45 -4.53
CA TYR A 468 -15.47 -10.14 -3.26
C TYR A 468 -16.76 -10.84 -2.79
N GLY A 469 -17.91 -10.50 -3.36
CA GLY A 469 -19.13 -11.29 -3.23
C GLY A 469 -19.18 -12.46 -4.22
N SER A 470 -20.14 -13.36 -4.04
CA SER A 470 -20.42 -14.40 -5.04
C SER A 470 -21.06 -13.79 -6.29
N GLU A 471 -20.88 -14.42 -7.45
CA GLU A 471 -21.48 -13.97 -8.71
C GLU A 471 -23.02 -13.92 -8.60
N GLU A 472 -23.64 -14.94 -7.99
CA GLU A 472 -25.08 -14.99 -7.76
C GLU A 472 -25.57 -13.81 -6.90
N GLN A 473 -24.86 -13.52 -5.80
CA GLN A 473 -25.19 -12.42 -4.91
C GLN A 473 -25.01 -11.07 -5.61
N PHE A 474 -23.95 -10.90 -6.39
CA PHE A 474 -23.70 -9.70 -7.16
C PHE A 474 -24.80 -9.44 -8.21
N LEU A 475 -25.25 -10.46 -8.93
CA LEU A 475 -26.32 -10.33 -9.91
C LEU A 475 -27.64 -9.93 -9.25
N LYS A 476 -27.98 -10.56 -8.12
CA LYS A 476 -29.15 -10.19 -7.30
C LYS A 476 -29.04 -8.76 -6.76
N ASP A 477 -27.87 -8.35 -6.31
CA ASP A 477 -27.62 -6.99 -5.82
C ASP A 477 -27.86 -5.94 -6.92
N LYS A 478 -27.48 -6.25 -8.17
CA LYS A 478 -27.61 -5.32 -9.30
C LYS A 478 -29.05 -5.00 -9.68
N GLU A 479 -30.02 -5.80 -9.28
CA GLU A 479 -31.45 -5.54 -9.52
C GLU A 479 -31.96 -4.32 -8.74
N TRP A 480 -31.26 -3.90 -7.68
CA TRP A 480 -31.73 -2.85 -6.78
C TRP A 480 -30.65 -1.91 -6.27
N CYS A 481 -29.38 -2.29 -6.36
CA CYS A 481 -28.22 -1.49 -6.04
C CYS A 481 -27.28 -1.45 -7.25
N SER A 482 -27.32 -0.34 -7.98
CA SER A 482 -26.60 -0.17 -9.25
C SER A 482 -25.08 -0.10 -9.09
N GLN A 483 -24.58 0.12 -7.88
CA GLN A 483 -23.16 0.32 -7.56
C GLN A 483 -22.73 -0.46 -6.32
N THR A 484 -21.42 -0.53 -6.06
CA THR A 484 -20.96 -1.04 -4.76
C THR A 484 -21.35 -0.04 -3.68
N PHE A 485 -22.05 -0.48 -2.64
CA PHE A 485 -22.47 0.37 -1.52
C PHE A 485 -21.27 0.66 -0.60
N LEU A 486 -20.42 1.58 -1.05
CA LEU A 486 -19.28 2.12 -0.32
C LEU A 486 -19.15 3.60 -0.67
N HIS A 487 -19.40 4.45 0.33
CA HIS A 487 -19.38 5.89 0.19
C HIS A 487 -18.48 6.54 1.23
N ARG A 488 -17.48 7.33 0.82
CA ARG A 488 -16.70 8.17 1.75
C ARG A 488 -17.45 9.46 2.03
N TYR A 489 -18.11 9.52 3.18
CA TYR A 489 -18.94 10.66 3.56
C TYR A 489 -18.17 11.73 4.34
N TYR A 490 -17.06 11.40 4.99
CA TYR A 490 -16.30 12.35 5.80
C TYR A 490 -14.79 12.29 5.58
N LEU A 491 -14.17 13.46 5.52
CA LEU A 491 -12.73 13.69 5.56
C LEU A 491 -12.40 14.76 6.60
N GLY A 492 -11.45 14.47 7.47
CA GLY A 492 -10.87 15.44 8.41
C GLY A 492 -9.36 15.57 8.18
N PHE A 493 -8.84 16.79 8.11
CA PHE A 493 -7.42 17.08 7.89
C PHE A 493 -7.08 18.50 8.36
N THR A 494 -5.82 18.91 8.30
CA THR A 494 -5.39 20.26 8.71
C THR A 494 -4.88 21.05 7.51
N PHE A 495 -5.24 22.33 7.41
CA PHE A 495 -4.68 23.23 6.39
C PHE A 495 -3.24 23.64 6.73
N LEU A 496 -2.54 24.27 5.76
CA LEU A 496 -1.17 24.76 5.95
C LEU A 496 -1.03 25.81 7.08
N ASP A 497 -2.10 26.53 7.42
CA ASP A 497 -2.13 27.49 8.53
C ASP A 497 -2.40 26.85 9.89
N GLY A 498 -2.54 25.52 9.94
CA GLY A 498 -2.78 24.76 11.17
C GLY A 498 -4.27 24.65 11.55
N THR A 499 -5.19 25.26 10.80
CA THR A 499 -6.63 25.14 11.08
C THR A 499 -7.17 23.79 10.63
N PHE A 500 -7.98 23.15 11.49
CA PHE A 500 -8.62 21.88 11.17
C PHE A 500 -9.78 22.09 10.18
N ALA A 501 -9.88 21.19 9.22
CA ALA A 501 -10.83 21.21 8.14
C ALA A 501 -11.63 19.92 8.11
N GLU A 502 -12.94 20.06 7.91
CA GLU A 502 -13.86 18.94 7.73
C GLU A 502 -14.56 19.10 6.38
N ALA A 503 -14.62 18.01 5.63
CA ALA A 503 -15.45 17.91 4.44
C ALA A 503 -16.45 16.78 4.65
N ASN A 504 -17.70 17.07 4.31
CA ASN A 504 -18.83 16.14 4.40
C ASN A 504 -19.44 15.97 3.01
N ALA A 505 -19.83 14.74 2.66
CA ALA A 505 -20.65 14.43 1.50
C ALA A 505 -21.84 13.57 1.96
N PRO A 506 -23.09 14.00 1.71
CA PRO A 506 -24.25 13.17 1.99
C PRO A 506 -24.23 11.92 1.10
N LEU A 507 -24.95 10.88 1.52
CA LEU A 507 -25.16 9.70 0.67
C LEU A 507 -25.76 10.15 -0.68
N PRO A 508 -25.23 9.67 -1.81
CA PRO A 508 -25.83 9.92 -3.12
C PRO A 508 -27.26 9.40 -3.15
N THR A 509 -28.16 10.09 -3.87
CA THR A 509 -29.58 9.74 -3.99
C THR A 509 -29.81 8.28 -4.36
N ASP A 510 -28.97 7.74 -5.26
CA ASP A 510 -29.02 6.32 -5.64
C ASP A 510 -28.78 5.35 -4.48
N LEU A 511 -27.95 5.72 -3.49
CA LEU A 511 -27.74 4.91 -2.28
C LEU A 511 -28.85 5.13 -1.24
N VAL A 512 -29.42 6.33 -1.17
CA VAL A 512 -30.59 6.60 -0.32
C VAL A 512 -31.77 5.73 -0.78
N ALA A 513 -32.05 5.68 -2.08
CA ALA A 513 -33.09 4.83 -2.67
C ALA A 513 -32.86 3.32 -2.44
N VAL A 514 -31.60 2.90 -2.20
CA VAL A 514 -31.28 1.53 -1.80
C VAL A 514 -31.68 1.29 -0.34
N LEU A 515 -31.43 2.25 0.56
CA LEU A 515 -31.79 2.16 1.96
C LEU A 515 -33.31 2.17 2.18
N GLU A 516 -34.06 2.94 1.39
CA GLU A 516 -35.52 3.00 1.43
C GLU A 516 -36.21 1.67 1.10
N GLN A 517 -35.51 0.75 0.42
CA GLN A 517 -36.02 -0.59 0.13
C GLN A 517 -35.84 -1.59 1.28
N LEU A 518 -35.22 -1.16 2.39
CA LEU A 518 -34.92 -2.01 3.53
C LEU A 518 -35.90 -1.78 4.67
N CYS A 519 -36.28 -2.85 5.35
CA CYS A 519 -37.10 -2.84 6.55
C CYS A 519 -36.18 -2.93 7.77
N PRO A 520 -36.06 -1.88 8.60
CA PRO A 520 -35.28 -1.90 9.82
C PRO A 520 -35.72 -3.05 10.75
N ARG A 521 -34.75 -3.67 11.43
CA ARG A 521 -34.99 -4.80 12.33
C ARG A 521 -35.72 -4.38 13.60
N ASP A 522 -35.40 -3.21 14.13
CA ASP A 522 -35.88 -2.69 15.41
C ASP A 522 -35.94 -1.16 15.41
N ALA A 523 -36.56 -0.57 16.43
CA ALA A 523 -36.72 0.87 16.58
C ALA A 523 -35.39 1.64 16.62
N CYS A 524 -34.31 1.03 17.11
CA CYS A 524 -32.97 1.63 17.11
C CYS A 524 -32.45 1.77 15.67
N SER A 525 -32.69 0.75 14.84
CA SER A 525 -32.32 0.74 13.43
C SER A 525 -33.10 1.75 12.59
N VAL A 526 -34.35 2.08 12.97
CA VAL A 526 -35.22 3.01 12.23
C VAL A 526 -34.56 4.39 12.06
N GLY A 527 -33.94 4.93 13.12
CA GLY A 527 -33.33 6.25 13.09
C GLY A 527 -32.16 6.40 12.11
N HIS A 528 -31.51 5.30 11.72
CA HIS A 528 -30.37 5.31 10.81
C HIS A 528 -30.72 5.03 9.35
N PHE A 529 -31.90 4.46 9.08
CA PHE A 529 -32.40 4.25 7.70
C PHE A 529 -33.37 5.34 7.25
N LEU A 530 -33.97 6.12 8.17
CA LEU A 530 -34.97 7.16 7.86
C LEU A 530 -34.49 8.62 8.02
N SER A 531 -33.31 8.89 8.62
CA SER A 531 -32.81 10.25 8.85
C SER A 531 -31.99 10.84 7.69
N CYS A 532 -32.47 10.69 6.45
CA CYS A 532 -31.85 11.29 5.26
C CYS A 532 -32.47 12.66 4.91
N ASP A 533 -32.76 13.51 5.91
CA ASP A 533 -33.18 14.89 5.65
C ASP A 533 -31.95 15.74 5.28
N SER A 534 -32.05 16.43 4.15
CA SER A 534 -30.95 17.04 3.38
C SER A 534 -30.07 18.09 4.09
N ASP A 535 -30.44 18.54 5.29
CA ASP A 535 -29.79 19.67 5.97
C ASP A 535 -28.97 19.27 7.20
N ASN A 536 -29.12 18.04 7.70
CA ASN A 536 -28.25 17.48 8.72
C ASN A 536 -27.48 16.33 8.06
N GLY A 537 -26.15 16.30 8.18
CA GLY A 537 -25.32 15.24 7.61
C GLY A 537 -25.79 13.83 8.02
N PRO A 538 -25.22 12.76 7.43
CA PRO A 538 -25.60 11.39 7.82
C PRO A 538 -25.46 11.20 9.34
N PRO A 539 -26.28 10.34 9.96
CA PRO A 539 -26.27 10.13 11.41
C PRO A 539 -24.93 9.69 11.98
#